data_AF-R7XVJ2-F1
#
_entry.id   AF-R7XVJ2-F1
#
_cell.length_a   1.000
_cell.length_b   1.000
_cell.length_c   1.000
_cell.angle_alpha   90.00
_cell.angle_beta   90.00
_cell.angle_gamma   90.00
#
_symmetry.space_group_name_H-M   'P 1'
#
loop_
_entity.id
_entity.type
_entity.pdbx_description
1 polymer ?
#
loop_
_entity_poly.entity_id
_entity_poly.type
_entity_poly.pdbx_seq_one_letter_code
_entity_poly.pdbx_strand_id
1 'polypeptide(L)'
;MGIVDMEGNAATYTGRDCFDWAGGASGDGFAIQGNILTGPEVVEAMQAAWLADTEQPFARRLLAALAAGDRAGGDRRGRQSASLLVVRDGAGYGGFDDTAVDLRVDDHTDPVTELERLLDLNDLYLTASTHDEQEPVTDELFAELEAFARAQGHEHFREWVGSQNYEMRVAPGLRPEWIDRRVLGIVRSS
;
A
#
# COMPACT_ATOMS: atom_id res chain seq x y z
N MET A 1 -4.43 -14.17 -20.15
CA MET A 1 -5.45 -14.28 -19.09
C MET A 1 -4.81 -15.01 -17.93
N GLY A 2 -5.04 -14.54 -16.71
CA GLY A 2 -4.55 -15.16 -15.49
C GLY A 2 -5.69 -15.22 -14.50
N ILE A 3 -5.84 -16.35 -13.81
CA ILE A 3 -6.90 -16.62 -12.86
C ILE A 3 -6.26 -17.22 -11.61
N VAL A 4 -6.75 -16.80 -10.45
CA VAL A 4 -6.52 -17.43 -9.15
C VAL A 4 -7.88 -17.63 -8.52
N ASP A 5 -8.19 -18.84 -8.05
CA ASP A 5 -9.44 -19.12 -7.34
C ASP A 5 -9.33 -18.90 -5.82
N MET A 6 -10.44 -19.06 -5.10
CA MET A 6 -10.51 -18.88 -3.65
C MET A 6 -9.69 -19.90 -2.85
N GLU A 7 -9.31 -21.02 -3.48
CA GLU A 7 -8.47 -22.06 -2.88
C GLU A 7 -6.98 -21.82 -3.18
N GLY A 8 -6.65 -20.79 -3.95
CA GLY A 8 -5.29 -20.45 -4.36
C GLY A 8 -4.81 -21.19 -5.62
N ASN A 9 -5.66 -22.00 -6.27
CA ASN A 9 -5.29 -22.63 -7.54
C ASN A 9 -5.18 -21.54 -8.61
N ALA A 10 -4.08 -21.55 -9.36
CA ALA A 10 -3.78 -20.51 -10.33
C ALA A 10 -3.42 -21.06 -11.71
N ALA A 11 -3.79 -20.30 -12.74
CA ALA A 11 -3.46 -20.59 -14.13
C ALA A 11 -3.17 -19.30 -14.90
N THR A 12 -2.29 -19.40 -15.90
CA THR A 12 -2.04 -18.35 -16.88
C THR A 12 -2.10 -18.90 -18.30
N TYR A 13 -2.60 -18.09 -19.23
CA TYR A 13 -2.74 -18.42 -20.64
C TYR A 13 -2.30 -17.22 -21.51
N THR A 14 -1.37 -17.48 -22.42
CA THR A 14 -0.89 -16.52 -23.42
C THR A 14 -1.53 -16.83 -24.77
N GLY A 15 -2.28 -15.87 -25.32
CA GLY A 15 -2.95 -16.03 -26.61
C GLY A 15 -1.97 -15.99 -27.78
N ARG A 16 -2.32 -16.65 -28.88
CA ARG A 16 -1.46 -16.72 -30.08
C ARG A 16 -1.27 -15.37 -30.77
N ASP A 17 -2.19 -14.43 -30.56
CA ASP A 17 -2.15 -13.09 -31.14
C ASP A 17 -1.48 -12.06 -30.19
N CYS A 18 -0.94 -12.50 -29.06
CA CYS A 18 -0.16 -11.61 -28.19
C CYS A 18 1.16 -11.24 -28.86
N PHE A 19 1.51 -9.95 -28.83
CA PHE A 19 2.77 -9.48 -29.36
C PHE A 19 3.95 -9.88 -28.47
N ASP A 20 5.02 -10.35 -29.12
CA ASP A 20 6.24 -10.77 -28.43
C ASP A 20 6.95 -9.60 -27.71
N TRP A 21 7.57 -9.83 -26.56
CA TRP A 21 7.55 -11.07 -25.80
C TRP A 21 6.26 -11.16 -24.98
N ALA A 22 5.62 -12.32 -24.97
CA ALA A 22 4.41 -12.56 -24.19
C ALA A 22 4.50 -13.88 -23.46
N GLY A 23 4.05 -13.89 -22.21
CA GLY A 23 4.17 -15.04 -21.34
C GLY A 23 3.64 -14.77 -19.94
N GLY A 24 3.81 -15.73 -19.06
CA GLY A 24 3.39 -15.64 -17.69
C GLY A 24 3.89 -16.80 -16.84
N ALA A 25 3.70 -16.68 -15.55
CA ALA A 25 3.97 -17.70 -14.55
C ALA A 25 2.79 -17.78 -13.57
N SER A 26 2.50 -18.96 -13.05
CA SER A 26 1.52 -19.14 -11.98
C SER A 26 2.04 -20.14 -10.96
N GLY A 27 1.51 -20.06 -9.74
CA GLY A 27 1.86 -20.95 -8.65
C GLY A 27 0.84 -20.80 -7.53
N ASP A 28 1.21 -21.24 -6.33
CA ASP A 28 0.33 -21.21 -5.17
C ASP A 28 -0.10 -19.77 -4.82
N GLY A 29 -1.37 -19.45 -5.07
CA GLY A 29 -1.97 -18.15 -4.79
C GLY A 29 -1.56 -17.01 -5.72
N PHE A 30 -0.95 -17.26 -6.90
CA PHE A 30 -0.61 -16.18 -7.84
C PHE A 30 -0.63 -16.54 -9.31
N ALA A 31 -0.92 -15.54 -10.14
CA ALA A 31 -0.75 -15.58 -11.59
C ALA A 31 -0.16 -14.24 -12.08
N ILE A 32 0.97 -14.32 -12.80
CA ILE A 32 1.68 -13.19 -13.41
C ILE A 32 1.65 -13.38 -14.92
N GLN A 33 1.47 -12.30 -15.67
CA GLN A 33 1.40 -12.32 -17.13
C GLN A 33 1.73 -10.97 -17.72
N GLY A 34 2.18 -10.95 -18.97
CA GLY A 34 2.35 -9.74 -19.75
C GLY A 34 2.49 -10.01 -21.24
N ASN A 35 2.36 -8.95 -22.04
CA ASN A 35 2.64 -8.93 -23.47
C ASN A 35 3.44 -7.69 -23.80
N ILE A 36 4.10 -7.67 -24.97
CA ILE A 36 4.99 -6.58 -25.39
C ILE A 36 6.11 -6.34 -24.36
N LEU A 37 6.44 -7.35 -23.54
CA LEU A 37 7.50 -7.19 -22.53
C LEU A 37 8.86 -7.12 -23.20
N THR A 38 9.84 -6.54 -22.51
CA THR A 38 11.23 -6.54 -22.96
C THR A 38 11.80 -7.96 -23.11
N GLY A 39 11.35 -8.89 -22.25
CA GLY A 39 11.70 -10.30 -22.31
C GLY A 39 11.14 -11.12 -21.13
N PRO A 40 11.48 -12.41 -21.03
CA PRO A 40 11.04 -13.30 -19.95
C PRO A 40 11.46 -12.84 -18.55
N GLU A 41 12.59 -12.13 -18.46
CA GLU A 41 13.16 -11.63 -17.22
C GLU A 41 12.19 -10.75 -16.42
N VAL A 42 11.23 -10.10 -17.09
CA VAL A 42 10.18 -9.30 -16.44
C VAL A 42 9.29 -10.18 -15.57
N VAL A 43 8.75 -11.27 -16.12
CA VAL A 43 7.88 -12.20 -15.38
C VAL A 43 8.66 -12.92 -14.29
N GLU A 44 9.90 -13.32 -14.58
CA GLU A 44 10.79 -13.98 -13.62
C GLU A 44 11.09 -13.07 -12.41
N ALA A 45 11.36 -11.78 -12.64
CA ALA A 45 11.60 -10.80 -11.58
C ALA A 45 10.36 -10.57 -10.71
N MET A 46 9.17 -10.45 -11.32
CA MET A 46 7.90 -10.33 -10.59
C MET A 46 7.66 -11.56 -9.71
N GLN A 47 7.88 -12.76 -10.25
CA GLN A 47 7.70 -14.01 -9.52
C GLN A 47 8.69 -14.12 -8.36
N ALA A 48 9.97 -13.80 -8.59
CA ALA A 48 10.98 -13.83 -7.55
C ALA A 48 10.64 -12.86 -6.40
N ALA A 49 10.21 -11.63 -6.72
CA ALA A 49 9.79 -10.67 -5.71
C ALA A 49 8.54 -11.11 -4.94
N TRP A 50 7.55 -11.70 -5.63
CA TRP A 50 6.39 -12.29 -4.96
C TRP A 50 6.79 -13.38 -3.96
N LEU A 51 7.73 -14.25 -4.31
CA LEU A 51 8.12 -15.38 -3.47
C LEU A 51 9.14 -15.02 -2.35
N ALA A 52 9.73 -13.82 -2.39
CA ALA A 52 10.83 -13.45 -1.49
C ALA A 52 10.40 -13.16 -0.05
N ASP A 53 9.23 -12.55 0.15
CA ASP A 53 8.73 -12.15 1.47
C ASP A 53 7.22 -12.41 1.57
N THR A 54 6.87 -13.54 2.18
CA THR A 54 5.47 -13.95 2.37
C THR A 54 4.82 -13.30 3.58
N GLU A 55 5.60 -12.72 4.49
CA GLU A 55 5.12 -12.07 5.72
C GLU A 55 4.76 -10.60 5.50
N GLN A 56 5.22 -10.02 4.39
CA GLN A 56 4.86 -8.66 3.99
C GLN A 56 3.34 -8.51 3.80
N PRO A 57 2.74 -7.35 4.19
CA PRO A 57 1.33 -7.10 3.93
C PRO A 57 0.97 -7.31 2.46
N PHE A 58 -0.17 -7.96 2.20
CA PHE A 58 -0.55 -8.44 0.86
C PHE A 58 -0.47 -7.36 -0.23
N ALA A 59 -0.98 -6.15 0.04
CA ALA A 59 -0.93 -5.02 -0.88
C ALA A 59 0.51 -4.61 -1.24
N ARG A 60 1.40 -4.60 -0.23
CA ARG A 60 2.83 -4.30 -0.39
C ARG A 60 3.53 -5.38 -1.20
N ARG A 61 3.20 -6.65 -0.97
CA ARG A 61 3.76 -7.79 -1.71
C ARG A 61 3.36 -7.77 -3.19
N LEU A 62 2.11 -7.42 -3.50
CA LEU A 62 1.66 -7.20 -4.89
C LEU A 62 2.42 -6.05 -5.56
N LEU A 63 2.56 -4.92 -4.87
CA LEU A 63 3.30 -3.77 -5.38
C LEU A 63 4.79 -4.09 -5.59
N ALA A 64 5.41 -4.84 -4.67
CA ALA A 64 6.80 -5.27 -4.78
C ALA A 64 7.02 -6.13 -6.03
N ALA A 65 6.10 -7.05 -6.32
CA ALA A 65 6.11 -7.83 -7.56
C ALA A 65 5.99 -6.93 -8.79
N LEU A 66 5.01 -6.01 -8.82
CA LEU A 66 4.84 -5.05 -9.93
C LEU A 66 6.09 -4.21 -10.17
N ALA A 67 6.68 -3.66 -9.10
CA ALA A 67 7.89 -2.84 -9.17
C ALA A 67 9.12 -3.63 -9.61
N ALA A 68 9.21 -4.92 -9.28
CA ALA A 68 10.28 -5.78 -9.77
C ALA A 68 10.18 -6.00 -11.29
N GLY A 69 8.97 -6.22 -11.81
CA GLY A 69 8.73 -6.34 -13.26
C GLY A 69 9.06 -5.05 -14.01
N ASP A 70 8.63 -3.91 -13.49
CA ASP A 70 8.93 -2.60 -14.08
C ASP A 70 10.45 -2.35 -14.16
N ARG A 71 11.17 -2.60 -13.06
CA ARG A 71 12.65 -2.48 -13.02
C ARG A 71 13.39 -3.47 -13.92
N ALA A 72 12.81 -4.64 -14.17
CA ALA A 72 13.38 -5.65 -15.07
C ALA A 72 13.23 -5.31 -16.56
N GLY A 73 12.50 -4.22 -16.88
CA GLY A 73 12.34 -3.70 -18.23
C GLY A 73 10.90 -3.42 -18.62
N GLY A 74 9.94 -4.09 -17.96
CA GLY A 74 8.50 -3.88 -18.14
C GLY A 74 8.02 -4.04 -19.59
N ASP A 75 7.04 -3.23 -19.96
CA ASP A 75 6.55 -3.11 -21.33
C ASP A 75 7.56 -2.34 -22.19
N ARG A 76 7.88 -2.86 -23.37
CA ARG A 76 8.88 -2.29 -24.29
C ARG A 76 8.50 -0.88 -24.78
N ARG A 77 7.24 -0.48 -24.67
CA ARG A 77 6.76 0.86 -25.02
C ARG A 77 6.99 1.87 -23.89
N GLY A 78 7.44 1.42 -22.73
CA GLY A 78 7.51 2.20 -21.50
C GLY A 78 6.26 2.04 -20.64
N ARG A 79 6.11 2.94 -19.67
CA ARG A 79 5.04 2.94 -18.67
C ARG A 79 4.26 4.24 -18.72
N GLN A 80 2.96 4.16 -18.46
CA GLN A 80 2.06 5.31 -18.43
C GLN A 80 1.08 5.21 -17.25
N SER A 81 0.63 3.99 -16.94
CA SER A 81 -0.33 3.76 -15.85
C SER A 81 0.04 2.56 -15.00
N ALA A 82 -0.49 2.54 -13.77
CA ALA A 82 -0.40 1.44 -12.83
C ALA A 82 -1.61 1.46 -11.90
N SER A 83 -2.03 0.30 -11.41
CA SER A 83 -3.15 0.20 -10.46
C SER A 83 -2.97 -0.97 -9.51
N LEU A 84 -3.50 -0.81 -8.30
CA LEU A 84 -3.54 -1.85 -7.27
C LEU A 84 -4.95 -1.94 -6.69
N LEU A 85 -5.52 -3.14 -6.73
CA LEU A 85 -6.81 -3.47 -6.12
C LEU A 85 -6.61 -4.64 -5.16
N VAL A 86 -7.02 -4.45 -3.91
CA VAL A 86 -7.06 -5.49 -2.88
C VAL A 86 -8.42 -5.46 -2.22
N VAL A 87 -9.08 -6.62 -2.19
CA VAL A 87 -10.37 -6.81 -1.55
C VAL A 87 -10.27 -7.83 -0.43
N ARG A 88 -11.02 -7.62 0.64
CA ARG A 88 -11.16 -8.52 1.78
C ARG A 88 -12.48 -8.17 2.48
N ASP A 89 -13.20 -9.20 2.93
CA ASP A 89 -14.46 -9.05 3.67
C ASP A 89 -14.33 -8.00 4.78
N GLY A 90 -15.18 -6.97 4.73
CA GLY A 90 -15.25 -5.89 5.72
C GLY A 90 -13.98 -5.03 5.86
N ALA A 91 -13.13 -4.97 4.82
CA ALA A 91 -11.87 -4.23 4.87
C ALA A 91 -11.97 -2.74 4.54
N GLY A 92 -13.12 -2.30 4.02
CA GLY A 92 -13.40 -0.90 3.73
C GLY A 92 -13.30 -0.01 4.97
N TYR A 93 -13.21 1.29 4.75
CA TYR A 93 -13.16 2.27 5.84
C TYR A 93 -14.36 2.09 6.77
N GLY A 94 -14.11 1.89 8.07
CA GLY A 94 -15.16 1.59 9.05
C GLY A 94 -15.90 0.26 8.88
N GLY A 95 -15.44 -0.62 7.97
CA GLY A 95 -16.05 -1.91 7.66
C GLY A 95 -17.30 -1.83 6.78
N PHE A 96 -17.48 -0.74 6.03
CA PHE A 96 -18.70 -0.51 5.23
C PHE A 96 -18.70 -1.17 3.83
N ASP A 97 -17.54 -1.63 3.35
CA ASP A 97 -17.38 -2.39 2.11
C ASP A 97 -16.18 -3.35 2.19
N ASP A 98 -15.87 -4.05 1.09
CA ASP A 98 -14.83 -5.07 1.02
C ASP A 98 -13.52 -4.56 0.40
N THR A 99 -13.38 -3.25 0.14
CA THR A 99 -12.22 -2.70 -0.56
C THR A 99 -11.15 -2.29 0.44
N ALA A 100 -10.08 -3.06 0.53
CA ALA A 100 -8.93 -2.71 1.36
C ALA A 100 -8.06 -1.63 0.71
N VAL A 101 -7.79 -1.77 -0.60
CA VAL A 101 -6.98 -0.85 -1.39
C VAL A 101 -7.56 -0.76 -2.79
N ASP A 102 -7.85 0.44 -3.29
CA ASP A 102 -8.13 0.70 -4.70
C ASP A 102 -7.40 1.99 -5.10
N LEU A 103 -6.25 1.83 -5.74
CA LEU A 103 -5.35 2.91 -6.10
C LEU A 103 -5.02 2.84 -7.58
N ARG A 104 -5.03 4.00 -8.23
CA ARG A 104 -4.80 4.14 -9.65
C ARG A 104 -3.93 5.34 -9.95
N VAL A 105 -2.96 5.14 -10.82
CA VAL A 105 -2.22 6.19 -11.51
C VAL A 105 -2.52 6.01 -12.98
N ASP A 106 -3.41 6.83 -13.52
CA ASP A 106 -3.92 6.66 -14.89
C ASP A 106 -2.99 7.29 -15.95
N ASP A 107 -2.19 8.29 -15.58
CA ASP A 107 -1.20 8.91 -16.45
C ASP A 107 -0.03 9.52 -15.65
N HIS A 108 1.14 8.89 -15.72
CA HIS A 108 2.39 9.40 -15.15
C HIS A 108 3.60 8.78 -15.86
N THR A 109 4.72 9.50 -15.94
CA THR A 109 5.98 8.95 -16.51
C THR A 109 6.61 7.87 -15.63
N ASP A 110 6.21 7.84 -14.35
CA ASP A 110 6.67 6.87 -13.37
C ASP A 110 5.53 6.37 -12.48
N PRO A 111 4.57 5.61 -13.03
CA PRO A 111 3.30 5.32 -12.37
C PRO A 111 3.45 4.31 -11.24
N VAL A 112 4.45 3.42 -11.28
CA VAL A 112 4.66 2.41 -10.23
C VAL A 112 5.23 3.03 -8.96
N THR A 113 6.18 3.96 -9.07
CA THR A 113 6.68 4.75 -7.93
C THR A 113 5.59 5.66 -7.36
N GLU A 114 4.75 6.24 -8.21
CA GLU A 114 3.61 7.04 -7.72
C GLU A 114 2.57 6.15 -7.02
N LEU A 115 2.34 4.93 -7.50
CA LEU A 115 1.47 3.96 -6.85
C LEU A 115 2.01 3.54 -5.47
N GLU A 116 3.33 3.42 -5.30
CA GLU A 116 3.99 3.20 -4.01
C GLU A 116 3.74 4.35 -3.04
N ARG A 117 3.94 5.59 -3.50
CA ARG A 117 3.65 6.79 -2.70
C ARG A 117 2.18 6.85 -2.29
N LEU A 118 1.25 6.50 -3.17
CA LEU A 118 -0.18 6.44 -2.86
C LEU A 118 -0.49 5.34 -1.83
N LEU A 119 0.18 4.19 -1.91
CA LEU A 119 0.02 3.12 -0.92
C LEU A 119 0.57 3.53 0.45
N ASP A 120 1.68 4.28 0.52
CA ASP A 120 2.17 4.87 1.77
C ASP A 120 1.15 5.80 2.44
N LEU A 121 0.47 6.65 1.64
CA LEU A 121 -0.58 7.51 2.15
C LEU A 121 -1.83 6.72 2.55
N ASN A 122 -2.23 5.73 1.75
CA ASN A 122 -3.36 4.85 2.06
C ASN A 122 -3.12 4.15 3.41
N ASP A 123 -1.92 3.57 3.60
CA ASP A 123 -1.54 2.97 4.87
C ASP A 123 -1.64 4.02 5.99
N LEU A 124 -0.97 5.17 5.87
CA LEU A 124 -0.93 6.19 6.93
C LEU A 124 -2.32 6.67 7.36
N TYR A 125 -3.23 6.93 6.43
CA TYR A 125 -4.52 7.55 6.76
C TYR A 125 -5.64 6.54 7.01
N LEU A 126 -5.61 5.36 6.39
CA LEU A 126 -6.76 4.44 6.36
C LEU A 126 -6.53 3.13 7.08
N THR A 127 -5.29 2.84 7.52
CA THR A 127 -4.97 1.63 8.28
C THR A 127 -4.74 1.95 9.75
N ALA A 128 -5.34 1.14 10.64
CA ALA A 128 -5.13 1.26 12.08
C ALA A 128 -3.70 0.89 12.48
N SER A 129 -3.22 1.51 13.56
CA SER A 129 -1.89 1.21 14.12
C SER A 129 -1.88 -0.14 14.81
N THR A 130 -0.88 -0.97 14.54
CA THR A 130 -0.58 -2.18 15.30
C THR A 130 -0.10 -1.82 16.71
N HIS A 131 -0.14 -2.77 17.64
CA HIS A 131 0.31 -2.52 19.02
C HIS A 131 1.78 -2.09 19.08
N ASP A 132 2.64 -2.66 18.22
CA ASP A 132 4.07 -2.33 18.18
C ASP A 132 4.34 -0.93 17.61
N GLU A 133 3.40 -0.34 16.87
CA GLU A 133 3.50 1.03 16.36
C GLU A 133 2.99 2.07 17.37
N GLN A 134 2.28 1.64 18.41
CA GLN A 134 1.66 2.50 19.42
C GLN A 134 2.64 2.86 20.54
N GLU A 135 2.74 4.15 20.83
CA GLU A 135 3.44 4.67 22.01
C GLU A 135 2.42 5.15 23.06
N PRO A 136 2.54 4.70 24.32
CA PRO A 136 1.67 5.17 25.40
C PRO A 136 1.84 6.68 25.64
N VAL A 137 0.72 7.37 25.82
CA VAL A 137 0.70 8.82 26.08
C VAL A 137 0.78 9.07 27.59
N THR A 138 1.98 9.40 28.08
CA THR A 138 2.20 9.82 29.47
C THR A 138 1.66 11.23 29.73
N ASP A 139 1.66 11.69 30.99
CA ASP A 139 1.31 13.08 31.33
C ASP A 139 2.23 14.09 30.62
N GLU A 140 3.54 13.79 30.57
CA GLU A 140 4.54 14.64 29.94
C GLU A 140 4.36 14.68 28.42
N LEU A 141 4.15 13.52 27.79
CA LEU A 141 3.89 13.45 26.35
C LEU A 141 2.56 14.14 26.01
N PHE A 142 1.52 13.98 26.81
CA PHE A 142 0.26 14.69 26.59
C PHE A 142 0.44 16.20 26.62
N ALA A 143 1.23 16.73 27.56
CA ALA A 143 1.55 18.15 27.62
C ALA A 143 2.36 18.63 26.41
N GLU A 144 3.31 17.82 25.92
CA GLU A 144 4.06 18.05 24.67
C GLU A 144 3.10 18.18 23.47
N LEU A 145 2.17 17.24 23.32
CA LEU A 145 1.21 17.19 22.23
C LEU A 145 0.24 18.39 22.24
N GLU A 146 -0.27 18.76 23.42
CA GLU A 146 -1.14 19.95 23.58
C GLU A 146 -0.39 21.25 23.27
N ALA A 147 0.87 21.38 23.69
CA ALA A 147 1.69 22.55 23.41
C ALA A 147 1.97 22.68 21.90
N PHE A 148 2.30 21.56 21.24
CA PHE A 148 2.46 21.50 19.80
C PHE A 148 1.17 21.93 19.07
N ALA A 149 0.02 21.37 19.44
CA ALA A 149 -1.25 21.71 18.80
C ALA A 149 -1.58 23.21 18.91
N ARG A 150 -1.35 23.81 20.08
CA ARG A 150 -1.51 25.26 20.30
C ARG A 150 -0.57 26.10 19.44
N ALA A 151 0.67 25.66 19.27
CA ALA A 151 1.62 26.33 18.37
C ALA A 151 1.17 26.28 16.90
N GLN A 152 0.44 25.23 16.51
CA GLN A 152 -0.19 25.09 15.19
C GLN A 152 -1.56 25.79 15.08
N GLY A 153 -2.03 26.46 16.14
CA GLY A 153 -3.29 27.22 16.14
C GLY A 153 -4.55 26.42 16.49
N HIS A 154 -4.41 25.21 17.06
CA HIS A 154 -5.51 24.39 17.53
C HIS A 154 -5.71 24.51 19.05
N GLU A 155 -6.95 24.37 19.55
CA GLU A 155 -7.20 24.45 20.99
C GLU A 155 -6.69 23.21 21.73
N HIS A 156 -6.85 22.04 21.10
CA HIS A 156 -6.48 20.73 21.61
C HIS A 156 -5.78 19.87 20.56
N PHE A 157 -4.94 18.93 21.01
CA PHE A 157 -4.25 17.99 20.11
C PHE A 157 -5.22 17.16 19.28
N ARG A 158 -6.37 16.80 19.85
CA ARG A 158 -7.40 16.04 19.14
C ARG A 158 -7.93 16.75 17.89
N GLU A 159 -8.01 18.09 17.91
CA GLU A 159 -8.45 18.86 16.75
C GLU A 159 -7.40 18.86 15.64
N TRP A 160 -6.12 18.99 16.01
CA TRP A 160 -5.02 18.88 15.06
C TRP A 160 -5.03 17.50 14.39
N VAL A 161 -5.15 16.41 15.18
CA VAL A 161 -5.26 15.04 14.68
C VAL A 161 -6.37 14.92 13.62
N GLY A 162 -7.56 15.44 13.91
CA GLY A 162 -8.68 15.38 12.97
C GLY A 162 -8.49 16.27 11.74
N SER A 163 -7.85 17.43 11.87
CA SER A 163 -7.53 18.29 10.72
C SER A 163 -6.54 17.65 9.74
N GLN A 164 -5.72 16.72 10.22
CA GLN A 164 -4.69 16.03 9.44
C GLN A 164 -5.12 14.60 9.02
N ASN A 165 -6.32 14.15 9.37
CA ASN A 165 -6.81 12.77 9.15
C ASN A 165 -5.99 11.68 9.86
N TYR A 166 -5.44 11.96 11.04
CA TYR A 166 -4.64 11.00 11.82
C TYR A 166 -5.47 10.18 12.83
N GLU A 167 -6.80 10.09 12.68
CA GLU A 167 -7.67 9.37 13.62
C GLU A 167 -7.40 7.87 13.71
N MET A 168 -6.91 7.26 12.63
CA MET A 168 -6.48 5.85 12.63
C MET A 168 -5.13 5.63 13.35
N ARG A 169 -4.46 6.73 13.72
CA ARG A 169 -3.09 6.79 14.24
C ARG A 169 -3.00 7.33 15.66
N VAL A 170 -4.11 7.72 16.27
CA VAL A 170 -4.16 8.22 17.64
C VAL A 170 -5.41 7.66 18.32
N ALA A 171 -5.27 7.23 19.57
CA ALA A 171 -6.41 6.76 20.35
C ALA A 171 -7.54 7.82 20.37
N PRO A 172 -8.82 7.39 20.36
CA PRO A 172 -9.93 8.32 20.46
C PRO A 172 -9.95 9.03 21.83
N GLY A 173 -10.62 10.18 21.88
CA GLY A 173 -10.78 10.98 23.09
C GLY A 173 -9.95 12.27 23.09
N LEU A 174 -10.29 13.19 23.99
CA LEU A 174 -9.55 14.46 24.19
C LEU A 174 -8.13 14.21 24.71
N ARG A 175 -7.98 13.21 25.59
CA ARG A 175 -6.70 12.72 26.07
C ARG A 175 -6.49 11.31 25.54
N PRO A 176 -5.72 11.14 24.44
CA PRO A 176 -5.49 9.83 23.85
C PRO A 176 -4.64 8.96 24.79
N GLU A 177 -4.90 7.65 24.82
CA GLU A 177 -4.11 6.68 25.58
C GLU A 177 -2.80 6.29 24.86
N TRP A 178 -2.78 6.39 23.53
CA TRP A 178 -1.64 6.06 22.69
C TRP A 178 -1.59 6.92 21.42
N ILE A 179 -0.40 6.99 20.82
CA ILE A 179 -0.11 7.68 19.55
C ILE A 179 0.81 6.81 18.68
N ASP A 180 0.58 6.75 17.37
CA ASP A 180 1.48 6.07 16.42
C ASP A 180 2.84 6.77 16.34
N ARG A 181 3.92 5.99 16.36
CA ARG A 181 5.32 6.48 16.26
C ARG A 181 5.57 7.43 15.10
N ARG A 182 4.92 7.22 13.95
CA ARG A 182 5.06 8.09 12.77
C ARG A 182 4.46 9.46 13.02
N VAL A 183 3.25 9.52 13.58
CA VAL A 183 2.59 10.80 13.92
C VAL A 183 3.40 11.53 14.99
N LEU A 184 3.92 10.80 15.98
CA LEU A 184 4.82 11.37 16.97
C LEU A 184 6.11 11.92 16.34
N GLY A 185 6.66 11.25 15.32
CA GLY A 185 7.79 11.74 14.54
C GLY A 185 7.49 13.04 13.78
N ILE A 186 6.26 13.20 13.26
CA ILE A 186 5.80 14.43 12.61
C ILE A 186 5.74 15.58 13.61
N VAL A 187 5.10 15.34 14.77
CA VAL A 187 5.02 16.33 15.87
C VAL A 187 6.40 16.84 16.26
N ARG A 188 7.38 15.93 16.38
CA ARG A 188 8.73 16.25 16.84
C ARG A 188 9.68 16.81 15.78
N SER A 189 9.29 16.75 14.51
CA SER A 189 10.08 17.30 13.40
C SER A 189 9.58 18.65 12.89
N SER A 190 8.46 19.13 13.44
CA SER A 190 7.80 20.40 13.08
C SER A 190 8.35 21.61 13.83
#